data_AF-A0A0J7KKY5-F1
#
_entry.id   AF-A0A0J7KKY5-F1
#
_cell.length_a   1.000
_cell.length_b   1.000
_cell.length_c   1.000
_cell.angle_alpha   90.00
_cell.angle_beta   90.00
_cell.angle_gamma   90.00
#
_symmetry.space_group_name_H-M   'P 1'
#
loop_
_entity.id
_entity.type
_entity.pdbx_description
1 polymer ?
#
loop_
_entity_poly.entity_id
_entity_poly.type
_entity_poly.pdbx_seq_one_letter_code
_entity_poly.pdbx_strand_id
1 'polypeptide(L)'
;MVVPTFVDLQRFIIGRNFIVKEVAILRDGFVFSHYIFGSPVPWYVLTKSEISQVSWLIGHHHGLQWEDGNVPYSMAKRLSTKAVMGSTEDKVFVYVKGWKKRENG
;
A
#
# COMPACT_ATOMS: atom_id res chain seq x y z
N MET A 1 -23.90 4.30 12.61
CA MET A 1 -24.02 3.19 11.61
C MET A 1 -22.61 2.77 11.24
N VAL A 2 -22.35 1.50 10.93
CA VAL A 2 -21.01 1.11 10.48
C VAL A 2 -20.83 1.53 9.03
N VAL A 3 -19.78 2.31 8.75
CA VAL A 3 -19.46 2.75 7.39
C VAL A 3 -18.59 1.69 6.72
N PRO A 4 -19.02 1.08 5.60
CA PRO A 4 -18.19 0.14 4.86
C PRO A 4 -17.01 0.88 4.22
N THR A 5 -15.80 0.34 4.42
CA THR A 5 -14.57 0.88 3.83
C THR A 5 -13.83 -0.22 3.10
N PHE A 6 -13.61 -0.05 1.80
CA PHE A 6 -12.85 -0.97 0.96
C PHE A 6 -11.44 -0.43 0.79
N VAL A 7 -10.45 -1.31 0.92
CA VAL A 7 -9.04 -0.94 0.82
C VAL A 7 -8.33 -1.92 -0.12
N ASP A 8 -7.65 -1.37 -1.11
CA ASP A 8 -6.74 -2.07 -1.98
C ASP A 8 -5.30 -1.58 -1.73
N LEU A 9 -4.35 -2.50 -1.69
CA LEU A 9 -2.96 -2.23 -1.32
C LEU A 9 -1.99 -2.91 -2.29
N GLN A 10 -1.11 -2.12 -2.90
CA GLN A 10 0.12 -2.65 -3.50
C GLN A 10 1.25 -2.60 -2.48
N ARG A 11 2.05 -3.67 -2.42
CA ARG A 11 3.09 -3.82 -1.39
C ARG A 11 4.37 -4.47 -1.92
N PHE A 12 5.47 -4.17 -1.25
CA PHE A 12 6.74 -4.87 -1.31
C PHE A 12 7.02 -5.60 0.00
N ILE A 13 7.96 -6.55 -0.03
CA ILE A 13 8.48 -7.19 1.19
C ILE A 13 9.97 -6.82 1.27
N ILE A 14 10.37 -6.18 2.38
CA ILE A 14 11.76 -5.80 2.66
C ILE A 14 12.09 -6.24 4.07
N GLY A 15 13.13 -7.03 4.28
CA GLY A 15 13.53 -7.51 5.60
C GLY A 15 12.40 -8.23 6.33
N ARG A 16 11.53 -8.94 5.58
CA ARG A 16 10.27 -9.57 6.06
C ARG A 16 9.16 -8.60 6.49
N ASN A 17 9.38 -7.30 6.37
CA ASN A 17 8.37 -6.28 6.62
C ASN A 17 7.54 -6.01 5.37
N PHE A 18 6.23 -5.81 5.59
CA PHE A 18 5.32 -5.39 4.54
C PHE A 18 5.39 -3.88 4.35
N ILE A 19 5.82 -3.46 3.16
CA ILE A 19 5.95 -2.06 2.81
C ILE A 19 4.86 -1.71 1.80
N VAL A 20 3.89 -0.90 2.21
CA VAL A 20 2.81 -0.41 1.33
C VAL A 20 3.38 0.61 0.34
N LYS A 21 3.22 0.36 -0.96
CA LYS A 21 3.62 1.29 -2.03
C LYS A 21 2.46 2.18 -2.45
N GLU A 22 1.28 1.59 -2.56
CA GLU A 22 0.08 2.26 -3.01
C GLU A 22 -1.08 1.81 -2.13
N VAL A 23 -1.97 2.75 -1.83
CA VAL A 23 -3.21 2.47 -1.12
C VAL A 23 -4.36 3.20 -1.80
N ALA A 24 -5.40 2.46 -2.13
CA ALA A 24 -6.67 2.98 -2.63
C ALA A 24 -7.76 2.64 -1.60
N ILE A 25 -8.49 3.65 -1.14
CA ILE A 25 -9.50 3.52 -0.09
C ILE A 25 -10.80 4.08 -0.65
N LEU A 26 -11.85 3.26 -0.64
CA LEU A 26 -13.21 3.65 -0.97
C LEU A 26 -14.09 3.52 0.27
N ARG A 27 -14.49 4.65 0.83
CA ARG A 27 -15.36 4.71 2.01
C ARG A 27 -16.77 5.11 1.61
N ASP A 28 -17.75 4.42 2.18
CA ASP A 28 -19.18 4.66 1.95
C ASP A 28 -19.60 4.59 0.46
N GLY A 29 -18.82 3.89 -0.37
CA GLY A 29 -19.07 3.77 -1.81
C GLY A 29 -18.72 4.99 -2.66
N PHE A 30 -18.40 6.15 -2.08
CA PHE A 30 -18.17 7.39 -2.83
C PHE A 30 -16.90 8.15 -2.45
N VAL A 31 -16.40 8.02 -1.22
CA VAL A 31 -15.20 8.75 -0.77
C VAL A 31 -13.96 7.97 -1.18
N PHE A 32 -13.29 8.43 -2.24
CA PHE A 32 -12.08 7.81 -2.77
C PHE A 32 -10.82 8.56 -2.33
N SER A 33 -9.89 7.86 -1.68
CA SER A 33 -8.55 8.34 -1.37
C SER A 33 -7.52 7.42 -1.98
N HIS A 34 -6.56 8.00 -2.69
CA HIS A 34 -5.53 7.25 -3.40
C HIS A 34 -4.16 7.87 -3.12
N TYR A 35 -3.25 7.07 -2.59
CA TYR A 35 -1.90 7.51 -2.24
C TYR A 35 -0.88 6.55 -2.84
N ILE A 36 0.12 7.13 -3.52
CA ILE A 36 1.34 6.45 -3.93
C ILE A 36 2.47 7.02 -3.07
N PHE A 37 3.08 6.16 -2.27
CA PHE A 37 4.15 6.53 -1.36
C PHE A 37 5.51 6.44 -2.07
N GLY A 38 6.34 7.45 -1.86
CA GLY A 38 7.75 7.41 -2.22
C GLY A 38 8.46 6.25 -1.51
N SER A 39 9.66 5.93 -1.98
CA SER A 39 10.43 4.84 -1.39
C SER A 39 10.70 5.06 0.12
N PRO A 40 10.51 4.05 0.99
CA PRO A 40 10.87 4.17 2.40
C PRO A 40 12.40 4.18 2.61
N VAL A 41 13.16 3.57 1.69
CA VAL A 41 14.61 3.40 1.81
C VAL A 41 15.28 3.49 0.43
N PRO A 42 16.51 4.01 0.33
CA PRO A 42 17.19 4.10 -0.96
C PRO A 42 17.38 2.73 -1.63
N TRP A 43 17.28 2.66 -2.97
CA TRP A 43 17.44 1.40 -3.72
C TRP A 43 18.71 0.61 -3.38
N TYR A 44 19.83 1.31 -3.16
CA TYR A 44 21.14 0.68 -2.90
C TYR A 44 21.23 -0.03 -1.55
N VAL A 45 20.28 0.19 -0.63
CA VAL A 45 20.27 -0.52 0.66
C VAL A 45 19.57 -1.88 0.58
N LEU A 46 18.89 -2.16 -0.54
CA LEU A 46 18.18 -3.42 -0.74
C LEU A 46 19.16 -4.56 -1.02
N THR A 47 18.87 -5.73 -0.49
CA THR A 47 19.56 -6.97 -0.82
C THR A 47 19.24 -7.41 -2.25
N LYS A 48 20.08 -8.27 -2.83
CA LYS A 48 19.84 -8.82 -4.18
C LYS A 48 18.48 -9.50 -4.32
N SER A 49 18.03 -10.21 -3.27
CA SER A 49 16.73 -10.88 -3.27
C SER A 49 15.57 -9.88 -3.28
N GLU A 50 15.66 -8.80 -2.51
CA GLU A 50 14.67 -7.74 -2.48
C GLU A 50 14.64 -6.98 -3.80
N ILE A 51 15.80 -6.67 -4.38
CA ILE A 51 15.90 -6.06 -5.71
C ILE A 51 15.20 -6.93 -6.76
N SER A 52 15.42 -8.24 -6.74
CA SER A 52 14.77 -9.17 -7.67
C SER A 52 13.25 -9.15 -7.51
N GLN A 53 12.76 -9.24 -6.27
CA GLN A 53 11.32 -9.18 -5.97
C GLN A 53 10.71 -7.84 -6.42
N VAL A 54 11.34 -6.72 -6.07
CA VAL A 54 10.86 -5.39 -6.41
C VAL A 54 10.86 -5.20 -7.93
N SER A 55 11.94 -5.60 -8.62
CA SER A 55 12.03 -5.54 -10.08
C SER A 55 10.95 -6.39 -10.76
N TRP A 56 10.67 -7.58 -10.23
CA TRP A 56 9.58 -8.42 -10.72
C TRP A 56 8.23 -7.73 -10.54
N LEU A 57 7.97 -7.13 -9.38
CA LEU A 57 6.73 -6.37 -9.13
C LEU A 57 6.61 -5.15 -10.05
N ILE A 58 7.68 -4.37 -10.26
CA ILE A 58 7.69 -3.22 -11.17
C ILE A 58 7.32 -3.66 -12.59
N GLY A 59 7.91 -4.76 -13.07
CA GLY A 59 7.69 -5.25 -14.43
C GLY A 59 6.34 -5.92 -14.67
N HIS A 60 5.72 -6.50 -13.63
CA HIS A 60 4.50 -7.30 -13.76
C HIS A 60 3.26 -6.68 -13.11
N HIS A 61 3.41 -5.61 -12.33
CA HIS A 61 2.34 -5.05 -11.52
C HIS A 61 2.29 -3.52 -11.64
N HIS A 62 1.26 -3.03 -12.33
CA HIS A 62 0.85 -1.62 -12.47
C HIS A 62 1.92 -0.58 -12.90
N GLY A 63 3.16 -0.98 -13.17
CA GLY A 63 4.22 -0.09 -13.70
C GLY A 63 4.76 0.92 -12.69
N LEU A 64 4.43 0.80 -11.40
CA LEU A 64 4.93 1.70 -10.36
C LEU A 64 6.40 1.41 -10.06
N GLN A 65 7.27 2.37 -10.36
CA GLN A 65 8.69 2.30 -10.05
C GLN A 65 8.94 2.42 -8.56
N TRP A 66 10.15 2.00 -8.15
CA TRP A 66 10.57 2.05 -6.76
C TRP A 66 10.55 3.47 -6.19
N GLU A 67 11.01 4.44 -6.97
CA GLU A 67 11.12 5.85 -6.56
C GLU A 67 9.86 6.67 -6.85
N ASP A 68 8.84 6.09 -7.48
CA ASP A 68 7.57 6.78 -7.75
C ASP A 68 6.84 7.13 -6.46
N GLY A 69 6.00 8.16 -6.49
CA GLY A 69 5.14 8.53 -5.37
C GLY A 69 5.49 9.89 -4.79
N ASN A 70 4.49 10.77 -4.78
CA ASN A 70 4.65 12.16 -4.34
C ASN A 70 4.40 12.32 -2.83
N VAL A 71 4.03 11.24 -2.14
CA VAL A 71 3.75 11.26 -0.71
C VAL A 71 4.92 10.63 0.04
N PRO A 72 5.58 11.35 0.97
CA PRO A 72 6.63 10.78 1.79
C PRO A 72 6.13 9.53 2.54
N TYR A 73 6.91 8.45 2.55
CA TYR A 73 6.53 7.21 3.21
C TYR A 73 6.23 7.39 4.71
N SER A 74 6.88 8.34 5.36
CA SER A 74 6.63 8.71 6.76
C SER A 74 5.17 9.13 7.03
N MET A 75 4.43 9.56 6.00
CA MET A 75 3.02 9.92 6.09
C MET A 75 2.07 8.74 5.90
N ALA A 76 2.55 7.57 5.45
CA ALA A 76 1.69 6.46 5.04
C ALA A 76 0.71 6.04 6.13
N LYS A 77 1.21 5.74 7.33
CA LYS A 77 0.38 5.37 8.48
C LYS A 77 -0.66 6.45 8.79
N ARG A 78 -0.25 7.71 8.88
CA ARG A 78 -1.14 8.83 9.23
C ARG A 78 -2.25 9.01 8.20
N LEU A 79 -1.91 9.00 6.91
CA LEU A 79 -2.88 9.22 5.82
C LEU A 79 -3.82 8.04 5.66
N SER A 80 -3.30 6.81 5.69
CA SER A 80 -4.14 5.61 5.65
C SER A 80 -5.12 5.56 6.83
N THR A 81 -4.66 5.85 8.05
CA THR A 81 -5.56 5.90 9.22
C THR A 81 -6.61 6.99 9.06
N LYS A 82 -6.23 8.21 8.64
CA LYS A 82 -7.18 9.30 8.44
C LYS A 82 -8.22 8.98 7.37
N ALA A 83 -7.82 8.38 6.26
CA ALA A 83 -8.72 8.02 5.18
C ALA A 83 -9.68 6.88 5.55
N VAL A 84 -9.23 5.92 6.37
CA VAL A 84 -10.09 4.83 6.88
C VAL A 84 -11.08 5.36 7.93
N MET A 85 -10.61 6.15 8.89
CA MET A 85 -11.45 6.67 9.98
C MET A 85 -12.41 7.78 9.51
N GLY A 86 -11.99 8.60 8.54
CA GLY A 86 -12.73 9.79 8.13
C GLY A 86 -12.81 10.83 9.25
N SER A 87 -13.97 11.47 9.39
CA SER A 87 -14.24 12.52 10.39
C SER A 87 -14.89 11.99 11.68
N THR A 88 -15.10 10.67 11.81
CA THR A 88 -15.89 10.06 12.89
C THR A 88 -15.07 9.08 13.72
N GLU A 89 -15.40 8.97 15.01
CA GLU A 89 -14.86 7.97 15.95
C GLU A 89 -15.65 6.64 15.90
N ASP A 90 -16.56 6.49 14.93
CA ASP A 90 -17.41 5.31 14.80
C ASP A 90 -16.63 4.04 14.44
N LYS A 91 -17.19 2.88 14.78
CA LYS A 91 -16.68 1.59 14.32
C LYS A 91 -16.70 1.53 12.79
N VAL A 92 -15.53 1.28 12.19
CA VAL A 92 -15.35 1.10 10.74
C VAL A 92 -15.13 -0.38 10.42
N PHE A 93 -15.83 -0.91 9.42
CA PHE A 93 -15.48 -2.22 8.84
C PHE A 93 -14.61 -2.03 7.61
N VAL A 94 -13.41 -2.60 7.66
CA VAL A 94 -12.41 -2.52 6.59
C VAL A 94 -12.38 -3.84 5.82
N TYR A 95 -12.74 -3.78 4.55
CA TYR A 95 -12.64 -4.90 3.61
C TYR A 95 -11.36 -4.73 2.79
N VAL A 96 -10.40 -5.63 3.00
CA VAL A 96 -9.13 -5.61 2.27
C VAL A 96 -9.12 -6.73 1.24
N LYS A 97 -8.91 -6.39 -0.04
CA LYS A 97 -8.68 -7.40 -1.07
C LYS A 97 -7.24 -7.91 -0.97
N GLY A 98 -7.07 -9.20 -0.70
CA GLY A 98 -5.74 -9.83 -0.66
C GLY A 98 -5.65 -10.97 -1.66
N TRP A 99 -4.92 -10.79 -2.76
CA TRP A 99 -4.48 -11.92 -3.58
C TRP A 99 -3.15 -12.45 -3.03
N LYS A 100 -3.19 -13.55 -2.28
CA LYS A 100 -1.99 -14.30 -1.91
C LYS A 100 -1.55 -15.08 -3.16
N LYS A 101 -0.67 -14.53 -4.00
CA LYS A 101 0.11 -15.39 -4.92
C LYS A 101 0.99 -16.24 -4.01
N ARG A 102 0.61 -17.51 -3.79
CA ARG A 102 1.54 -18.52 -3.27
C ARG A 102 2.66 -18.63 -4.31
N GLU A 103 3.90 -18.52 -3.85
CA GLU A 103 5.07 -18.98 -4.58
C GLU A 103 4.85 -20.46 -4.90
N ASN A 104 4.86 -20.81 -6.20
CA ASN A 104 5.37 -22.11 -6.59
C ASN A 104 6.88 -21.90 -6.79
N GLY A 105 7.66 -22.70 -6.05
CA GLY A 105 9.11 -22.73 -6.16
C GLY A 105 9.61 -23.40 -7.44
#